data_AF-A0A9E1ZH39-F1
#
_entry.id   AF-A0A9E1ZH39-F1
#
_cell.length_a   1.000
_cell.length_b   1.000
_cell.length_c   1.000
_cell.angle_alpha   90.00
_cell.angle_beta   90.00
_cell.angle_gamma   90.00
#
_symmetry.space_group_name_H-M   'P 1'
#
loop_
_entity.id
_entity.type
_entity.pdbx_description
1 polymer ?
#
loop_
_entity_poly.entity_id
_entity_poly.type
_entity_poly.pdbx_seq_one_letter_code
_entity_poly.pdbx_strand_id
1 'polypeptide(L)'
;MREWIVNYIEAEKAALDSIPVEQVESVILKFKEAHAEGRQIFMFGNGGSASNASHFATDLGKGSSDALGKRFKVLSLNDNVSWMTAIGNDYSYEDI
;
A
#
# COMPACT_ATOMS: atom_id res chain seq x y z
N MET A 1 19.60 24.02 -9.66
CA MET A 1 19.41 22.62 -10.09
C MET A 1 20.31 21.66 -9.32
N ARG A 2 21.65 21.74 -9.42
CA ARG A 2 22.56 20.85 -8.67
C ARG A 2 22.31 20.85 -7.16
N GLU A 3 22.19 22.04 -6.57
CA GLU A 3 21.86 22.21 -5.15
C GLU A 3 20.53 21.58 -4.76
N TRP A 4 19.48 21.78 -5.57
CA TRP A 4 18.18 21.15 -5.35
C TRP A 4 18.27 19.62 -5.36
N ILE A 5 19.03 19.03 -6.30
CA ILE A 5 19.24 17.57 -6.36
C ILE A 5 19.94 17.07 -5.10
N VAL A 6 20.98 17.76 -4.63
CA VAL A 6 21.69 17.38 -3.41
C VAL A 6 20.75 17.41 -2.20
N ASN A 7 19.99 18.49 -2.05
CA ASN A 7 19.04 18.64 -0.95
C ASN A 7 17.93 17.58 -1.01
N TYR A 8 17.44 17.22 -2.21
CA TYR A 8 16.44 16.17 -2.38
C TYR A 8 16.98 14.79 -1.95
N ILE A 9 18.20 14.45 -2.35
CA ILE A 9 18.85 13.19 -1.96
C ILE A 9 19.08 13.14 -0.44
N GLU A 10 19.49 14.26 0.18
CA GLU A 10 19.64 14.35 1.63
C GLU A 10 18.31 14.15 2.35
N ALA A 11 17.23 14.75 1.85
CA ALA A 11 15.89 14.56 2.40
C ALA A 11 15.41 13.11 2.25
N GLU A 12 15.69 12.46 1.11
CA GLU A 12 15.32 11.06 0.88
C GLU A 12 16.06 10.12 1.84
N LYS A 13 17.36 10.35 2.07
CA LYS A 13 18.13 9.59 3.08
C LYS A 13 17.57 9.79 4.49
N ALA A 14 17.28 11.03 4.88
CA ALA A 14 16.69 11.32 6.17
C ALA A 14 15.31 10.64 6.33
N ALA A 15 14.50 10.59 5.27
CA ALA A 15 13.23 9.87 5.28
C ALA A 15 13.44 8.36 5.46
N LEU A 16 14.40 7.75 4.77
CA LEU A 16 14.74 6.33 4.94
C LEU A 16 15.26 6.03 6.35
N ASP A 17 16.15 6.87 6.88
CA ASP A 17 16.70 6.73 8.24
C ASP A 17 15.63 6.90 9.33
N SER A 18 14.52 7.58 9.01
CA SER A 18 13.40 7.77 9.94
C SER A 18 12.46 6.57 10.05
N ILE A 19 12.62 5.54 9.21
CA ILE A 19 11.73 4.37 9.19
C ILE A 19 11.92 3.54 10.47
N PRO A 20 10.88 3.38 11.31
CA PRO A 20 10.97 2.60 12.53
C PRO A 20 10.95 1.09 12.21
N VAL A 21 12.12 0.45 12.30
CA VAL A 21 12.33 -0.96 11.90
C VAL A 21 11.38 -1.91 12.64
N GLU A 22 11.12 -1.67 13.92
CA GLU A 22 10.25 -2.50 14.75
C GLU A 22 8.79 -2.43 14.28
N GLN A 23 8.34 -1.28 13.79
CA GLN A 23 6.99 -1.16 13.25
C GLN A 23 6.87 -1.86 11.90
N VAL A 24 7.91 -1.77 11.06
CA VAL A 24 7.96 -2.50 9.78
C VAL A 24 7.91 -4.00 10.03
N GLU A 25 8.68 -4.51 10.99
CA GLU A 25 8.63 -5.92 11.39
C GLU A 25 7.22 -6.32 11.87
N SER A 26 6.61 -5.51 12.72
CA SER A 26 5.24 -5.76 13.20
C SER A 26 4.23 -5.86 12.06
N VAL A 27 4.32 -4.99 11.06
CA VAL A 27 3.48 -5.05 9.86
C VAL A 27 3.74 -6.33 9.07
N ILE A 28 5.00 -6.70 8.83
CA ILE A 28 5.35 -7.94 8.12
C ILE A 28 4.77 -9.17 8.83
N LEU A 29 4.87 -9.23 10.16
CA LEU A 29 4.32 -10.34 10.94
C LEU A 29 2.79 -10.43 10.84
N LYS A 30 2.08 -9.29 10.88
CA LYS A 30 0.61 -9.25 10.67
C LYS A 30 0.22 -9.75 9.28
N PHE A 31 0.99 -9.41 8.25
CA PHE A 31 0.74 -9.88 6.89
C PHE A 31 0.94 -11.39 6.76
N LYS A 32 1.97 -11.95 7.42
CA LYS A 32 2.18 -13.40 7.50
C LYS A 32 1.04 -14.12 8.21
N GLU A 33 0.56 -13.58 9.33
CA GLU A 33 -0.60 -14.11 10.05
C GLU A 33 -1.85 -14.11 9.15
N ALA A 34 -2.16 -12.98 8.52
CA ALA A 34 -3.28 -12.86 7.60
C ALA A 34 -3.21 -13.86 6.44
N HIS A 35 -2.02 -14.07 5.87
CA HIS A 35 -1.78 -15.07 4.83
C HIS A 35 -1.99 -16.50 5.31
N ALA A 36 -1.39 -16.85 6.45
CA ALA A 36 -1.51 -18.18 7.04
C ALA A 36 -2.98 -18.55 7.30
N GLU A 37 -3.74 -17.61 7.85
CA GLU A 37 -5.16 -17.77 8.12
C GLU A 37 -6.07 -17.57 6.90
N GLY A 38 -5.54 -17.08 5.78
CA GLY A 38 -6.32 -16.85 4.56
C GLY A 38 -7.33 -15.70 4.68
N ARG A 39 -7.02 -14.70 5.52
CA ARG A 39 -7.75 -13.43 5.66
C ARG A 39 -7.58 -12.58 4.39
N GLN A 40 -8.53 -11.69 4.15
CA GLN A 40 -8.48 -10.69 3.07
C GLN A 40 -7.77 -9.43 3.57
N ILE A 41 -6.86 -8.89 2.76
CA ILE A 41 -6.16 -7.63 3.03
C ILE A 41 -6.73 -6.57 2.08
N PHE A 42 -7.16 -5.45 2.64
CA PHE A 42 -7.61 -4.30 1.86
C PHE A 42 -6.57 -3.18 1.96
N MET A 43 -6.15 -2.67 0.80
CA MET A 43 -5.23 -1.55 0.70
C MET A 43 -5.98 -0.34 0.17
N PHE A 44 -5.67 0.84 0.69
CA PHE A 44 -6.26 2.08 0.21
C PHE A 44 -5.33 3.27 0.51
N GLY A 45 -5.53 4.36 -0.22
CA GLY A 45 -4.82 5.63 0.02
C GLY A 45 -5.31 6.72 -0.93
N ASN A 46 -4.80 7.93 -0.74
CA ASN A 46 -5.16 9.10 -1.54
C ASN A 46 -3.98 9.59 -2.39
N GLY A 47 -4.27 10.16 -3.56
CA GLY A 47 -3.24 10.69 -4.46
C GLY A 47 -2.23 9.62 -4.89
N GLY A 48 -0.93 9.91 -4.79
CA GLY A 48 0.12 8.93 -5.11
C GLY A 48 0.07 7.67 -4.24
N SER A 49 -0.43 7.77 -3.00
CA SER A 49 -0.62 6.60 -2.13
C SER A 49 -1.69 5.64 -2.64
N ALA A 50 -2.67 6.12 -3.41
CA ALA A 50 -3.65 5.26 -4.09
C ALA A 50 -2.96 4.35 -5.11
N SER A 51 -2.05 4.92 -5.91
CA SER A 51 -1.24 4.15 -6.87
C SER A 51 -0.33 3.14 -6.15
N ASN A 52 0.26 3.54 -5.01
CA ASN A 52 1.06 2.62 -4.20
C ASN A 52 0.20 1.49 -3.61
N ALA A 53 -1.02 1.75 -3.16
CA ALA A 53 -1.94 0.73 -2.65
C ALA A 53 -2.27 -0.33 -3.73
N SER A 54 -2.60 0.11 -4.95
CA SER A 54 -2.86 -0.77 -6.09
C SER A 54 -1.62 -1.53 -6.54
N HIS A 55 -0.46 -0.88 -6.57
CA HIS A 55 0.81 -1.55 -6.89
C HIS A 55 1.15 -2.62 -5.84
N PHE A 56 0.99 -2.29 -4.56
CA PHE A 56 1.28 -3.23 -3.48
C PHE A 56 0.33 -4.43 -3.46
N ALA A 57 -0.95 -4.22 -3.79
CA ALA A 57 -1.89 -5.32 -4.01
C ALA A 57 -1.45 -6.24 -5.17
N THR A 58 -0.90 -5.66 -6.24
CA THR A 58 -0.30 -6.42 -7.36
C THR A 58 0.92 -7.22 -6.91
N ASP A 59 1.84 -6.59 -6.18
CA ASP A 59 3.06 -7.24 -5.69
C ASP A 59 2.73 -8.42 -4.77
N LEU A 60 1.79 -8.27 -3.84
CA LEU A 60 1.39 -9.35 -2.95
C LEU A 60 0.58 -10.43 -3.67
N GLY A 61 -0.45 -10.05 -4.43
CA GLY A 61 -1.40 -10.97 -5.06
C GLY A 61 -0.82 -11.75 -6.24
N LYS A 62 0.12 -11.15 -6.98
CA LYS A 62 0.86 -11.78 -8.06
C LYS A 62 2.27 -12.16 -7.59
N GLY A 63 3.12 -11.18 -7.29
CA GLY A 63 4.56 -11.38 -7.06
C GLY A 63 4.89 -12.32 -5.90
N SER A 64 4.61 -11.93 -4.66
CA SER A 64 4.88 -12.75 -3.47
C SER A 64 4.08 -14.06 -3.49
N SER A 65 2.84 -14.01 -3.96
CA SER A 65 1.97 -15.18 -4.07
C SER A 65 2.52 -16.29 -4.97
N ASP A 66 3.22 -15.96 -6.06
CA ASP A 66 3.84 -16.96 -6.94
C ASP A 66 4.93 -17.77 -6.21
N ALA A 67 5.55 -17.22 -5.16
CA ALA A 67 6.61 -17.89 -4.39
C ALA A 67 6.10 -18.70 -3.17
N LEU A 68 4.88 -18.45 -2.69
CA LEU A 68 4.42 -18.93 -1.37
C LEU A 68 3.51 -20.17 -1.41
N GLY A 69 3.17 -20.71 -2.58
CA GLY A 69 2.30 -21.89 -2.75
C GLY A 69 0.83 -21.68 -2.36
N LYS A 70 0.52 -20.66 -1.55
CA LYS A 70 -0.80 -20.12 -1.26
C LYS A 70 -0.80 -18.63 -1.62
N ARG A 71 -1.81 -18.17 -2.35
CA ARG A 71 -1.91 -16.75 -2.72
C ARG A 71 -2.38 -15.89 -1.54
N PHE A 72 -1.84 -14.68 -1.44
CA PHE A 72 -2.46 -13.61 -0.66
C PHE A 72 -3.83 -13.30 -1.25
N LYS A 73 -4.83 -13.14 -0.38
CA LYS A 73 -6.08 -12.48 -0.74
C LYS A 73 -5.89 -11.01 -0.44
N VAL A 74 -5.76 -10.20 -1.48
CA VAL A 74 -5.50 -8.77 -1.36
C VAL A 74 -6.26 -8.01 -2.45
N LEU A 75 -6.80 -6.84 -2.11
CA LEU A 75 -7.50 -5.95 -3.02
C LEU A 75 -7.18 -4.50 -2.68
N SER A 76 -6.95 -3.65 -3.68
CA SER A 76 -6.94 -2.20 -3.50
C SER A 76 -8.35 -1.65 -3.67
N LEU A 77 -8.82 -0.86 -2.70
CA LEU A 77 -10.11 -0.17 -2.79
C LEU A 77 -10.07 0.98 -3.80
N ASN A 78 -8.88 1.40 -4.21
CA ASN A 78 -8.70 2.46 -5.21
C ASN A 78 -8.96 2.01 -6.66
N ASP A 79 -9.07 0.71 -6.93
CA ASP A 79 -9.16 0.22 -8.31
C ASP A 79 -10.59 0.26 -8.86
N ASN A 80 -11.60 0.35 -7.98
CA ASN A 80 -13.00 0.36 -8.39
C ASN A 80 -13.51 1.80 -8.55
N VAL A 81 -13.18 2.42 -9.68
CA VAL A 81 -13.51 3.82 -9.98
C VAL A 81 -15.02 4.08 -9.89
N SER A 82 -15.87 3.18 -10.41
CA SER A 82 -17.31 3.40 -10.37
C SER A 82 -17.85 3.46 -8.94
N TRP A 83 -17.33 2.61 -8.03
CA TRP A 83 -17.67 2.66 -6.62
C TRP A 83 -17.18 3.94 -5.94
N MET A 84 -15.91 4.33 -6.14
CA MET A 84 -15.37 5.56 -5.57
C MET A 84 -16.22 6.77 -5.99
N THR A 85 -16.51 6.90 -7.29
CA THR A 85 -17.28 8.04 -7.79
C THR A 85 -18.73 8.03 -7.35
N ALA A 86 -19.37 6.86 -7.22
CA ALA A 86 -20.75 6.76 -6.76
C ALA A 86 -20.85 7.17 -5.29
N ILE A 87 -19.98 6.64 -4.43
CA ILE A 87 -19.94 7.00 -3.01
C ILE A 87 -19.63 8.49 -2.83
N GLY A 88 -18.58 8.97 -3.51
CA GLY A 88 -18.17 10.38 -3.42
C GLY A 88 -19.21 11.37 -3.93
N ASN A 89 -20.01 10.98 -4.92
CA ASN A 89 -21.08 11.81 -5.48
C ASN A 89 -22.36 11.76 -4.64
N ASP A 90 -22.77 10.57 -4.21
CA ASP A 90 -24.07 10.35 -3.57
C ASP A 90 -24.04 10.66 -2.06
N TYR A 91 -22.86 10.56 -1.42
CA TYR A 91 -22.67 10.81 0.02
C TYR A 91 -21.63 11.92 0.27
N SER A 92 -20.35 11.58 0.26
CA SER A 92 -19.22 12.51 0.41
C SER A 92 -17.93 11.82 0.02
N TYR A 93 -16.89 12.56 -0.38
CA TYR A 93 -15.57 11.97 -0.63
C TYR A 93 -14.96 11.38 0.66
N GLU A 94 -15.29 11.94 1.82
CA GLU A 94 -14.91 11.45 3.14
C GLU A 94 -15.52 10.08 3.49
N ASP A 95 -16.56 9.66 2.76
CA ASP A 95 -17.21 8.35 2.93
C ASP A 95 -16.62 7.28 1.99
N ILE A 96 -15.63 7.64 1.16
CA ILE A 96 -14.81 6.70 0.35
C ILE A 96 -13.68 6.15 1.23
#